data_AF-A0A2N2GXI7-F1
#
_entry.id   AF-A0A2N2GXI7-F1
#
_cell.length_a   1.000
_cell.length_b   1.000
_cell.length_c   1.000
_cell.angle_alpha   90.00
_cell.angle_beta   90.00
_cell.angle_gamma   90.00
#
_symmetry.space_group_name_H-M   'P 1'
#
loop_
_entity.id
_entity.type
_entity.pdbx_description
1 polymer ?
#
loop_
_entity_poly.entity_id
_entity_poly.type
_entity_poly.pdbx_seq_one_letter_code
_entity_poly.pdbx_strand_id
1 'polypeptide(L)'
;MDFVLKLLLSNAVIILSVQLGKKIPALAGLIATMPLAGLIVLIWLYTEKKGDFGFMMLYTQGALWGIIPSIAFYLTALFCFSRHLSLPVVLSASFAVWFVGALIHQRLLH
;
A
#
# COMPACT_ATOMS: atom_id res chain seq x y z
N MET A 1 23.86 3.11 -3.09
CA MET A 1 22.88 4.03 -3.69
C MET A 1 22.54 5.07 -2.64
N ASP A 2 22.61 6.36 -2.99
CA ASP A 2 22.45 7.44 -2.02
C ASP A 2 21.01 7.52 -1.48
N PHE A 3 20.88 7.58 -0.16
CA PHE A 3 19.62 7.69 0.58
C PHE A 3 18.74 8.84 0.07
N VAL A 4 19.36 9.95 -0.33
CA VAL A 4 18.70 11.14 -0.87
C VAL A 4 17.93 10.83 -2.16
N LEU A 5 18.48 9.99 -3.04
CA LEU A 5 17.81 9.61 -4.28
C LEU A 5 16.55 8.78 -4.01
N LYS A 6 16.62 7.84 -3.05
CA LYS A 6 15.47 7.03 -2.64
C LYS A 6 14.34 7.92 -2.12
N LEU A 7 14.69 8.89 -1.27
CA LEU A 7 13.73 9.83 -0.68
C LEU A 7 13.01 10.67 -1.75
N LEU A 8 13.76 11.27 -2.69
CA LEU A 8 13.19 12.11 -3.75
C LEU A 8 12.21 11.33 -4.64
N LEU A 9 12.58 10.11 -5.02
CA LEU A 9 11.77 9.28 -5.91
C LEU A 9 10.46 8.84 -5.25
N SER A 10 10.50 8.43 -3.98
CA SER A 10 9.31 8.10 -3.21
C SER A 10 8.38 9.30 -3.04
N ASN A 11 8.93 10.48 -2.71
CA ASN A 11 8.11 11.67 -2.48
C ASN A 11 7.49 12.21 -3.78
N ALA A 12 8.20 12.10 -4.91
CA ALA A 12 7.69 12.48 -6.21
C ALA A 12 6.43 11.68 -6.59
N VAL A 13 6.43 10.36 -6.34
CA VAL A 13 5.26 9.49 -6.60
C VAL A 13 4.04 9.95 -5.79
N ILE A 14 4.23 10.27 -4.51
CA ILE A 14 3.16 10.73 -3.62
C ILE A 14 2.58 12.06 -4.13
N ILE A 15 3.45 13.04 -4.42
CA ILE A 15 3.03 14.37 -4.88
C ILE A 15 2.26 14.27 -6.21
N LEU A 16 2.74 13.49 -7.16
CA LEU A 16 2.07 13.27 -8.45
C LEU A 16 0.68 12.65 -8.26
N SER A 17 0.56 11.67 -7.36
CA SER A 17 -0.72 11.03 -7.05
C SER A 17 -1.74 12.03 -6.49
N VAL A 18 -1.32 12.89 -5.57
CA VAL A 18 -2.17 13.95 -4.99
C VAL A 18 -2.60 14.96 -6.05
N GLN A 19 -1.69 15.41 -6.92
CA GLN A 19 -2.00 16.38 -7.97
C GLN A 19 -3.00 15.82 -8.99
N LEU A 20 -2.85 14.56 -9.38
CA LEU A 20 -3.78 13.89 -10.29
C LEU A 20 -5.15 13.67 -9.63
N GLY A 21 -5.20 13.42 -8.32
CA GLY A 21 -6.45 13.20 -7.59
C GLY A 21 -7.37 14.41 -7.55
N LYS A 22 -6.81 15.62 -7.64
CA LYS A 22 -7.61 16.85 -7.72
C LYS A 22 -8.36 16.99 -9.04
N LYS A 23 -7.87 16.36 -10.12
CA LYS A 23 -8.46 16.48 -11.47
C LYS A 23 -9.25 15.24 -11.88
N ILE A 24 -8.72 14.05 -11.59
CA ILE A 24 -9.29 12.77 -11.99
C ILE A 24 -9.19 11.79 -10.81
N PRO A 25 -10.15 11.81 -9.87
CA PRO A 25 -10.08 11.01 -8.65
C PRO A 25 -9.95 9.50 -8.90
N ALA A 26 -10.63 8.97 -9.94
CA ALA A 26 -10.55 7.56 -10.30
C ALA A 26 -9.13 7.14 -10.74
N LEU A 27 -8.47 7.98 -11.55
CA LEU A 27 -7.09 7.72 -11.99
C LEU A 27 -6.10 7.84 -10.83
N ALA A 28 -6.32 8.78 -9.92
CA ALA A 28 -5.47 8.92 -8.75
C ALA A 28 -5.66 7.78 -7.74
N GLY A 29 -6.88 7.25 -7.60
CA GLY A 29 -7.13 6.02 -6.83
C GLY A 29 -6.36 4.84 -7.44
N LEU A 30 -6.41 4.68 -8.76
CA LEU A 30 -5.63 3.66 -9.46
C LEU A 30 -4.13 3.83 -9.17
N ILE A 31 -3.58 5.03 -9.37
CA ILE A 31 -2.15 5.31 -9.11
C ILE A 31 -1.78 5.10 -7.64
N ALA A 32 -2.64 5.49 -6.71
CA ALA A 32 -2.41 5.30 -5.27
C ALA A 32 -2.41 3.82 -4.87
N THR A 33 -3.18 2.98 -5.58
CA THR A 33 -3.20 1.52 -5.38
C THR A 33 -2.18 0.77 -6.23
N MET A 34 -1.55 1.42 -7.22
CA MET A 34 -0.47 0.79 -7.97
C MET A 34 0.63 0.37 -7.00
N PRO A 35 1.20 -0.84 -7.15
CA PRO A 35 2.27 -1.32 -6.30
C PRO A 35 3.61 -0.65 -6.65
N LEU A 36 3.67 0.67 -6.81
CA LEU A 36 4.88 1.43 -7.11
C LEU A 36 5.91 1.28 -5.98
N ALA A 37 5.45 1.41 -4.73
CA ALA A 37 6.28 1.11 -3.57
C ALA A 37 6.73 -0.35 -3.57
N GLY A 38 5.81 -1.28 -3.84
CA GLY A 38 6.10 -2.72 -3.94
C GLY A 38 7.13 -3.04 -5.02
N LEU A 39 7.03 -2.40 -6.20
CA LEU A 39 7.92 -2.52 -7.35
C LEU A 39 9.33 -2.04 -7.01
N ILE A 40 9.44 -0.84 -6.41
CA ILE A 40 10.72 -0.27 -5.99
C ILE A 40 11.41 -1.21 -5.00
N VAL A 41 10.66 -1.70 -4.00
CA VAL A 41 11.18 -2.66 -3.01
C VAL A 41 11.58 -3.98 -3.67
N LEU A 42 10.81 -4.50 -4.63
CA LEU A 42 11.13 -5.72 -5.39
C LEU A 42 12.46 -5.61 -6.13
N ILE A 43 12.67 -4.51 -6.85
CA ILE A 43 13.91 -4.25 -7.61
C ILE A 43 15.11 -4.17 -6.67
N TRP A 44 14.94 -3.47 -5.53
CA TRP A 44 16.02 -3.32 -4.56
C TRP A 44 16.35 -4.64 -3.87
N LEU A 45 15.35 -5.37 -3.38
CA LEU A 45 15.55 -6.67 -2.74
C LEU A 45 16.19 -7.67 -3.69
N TYR A 46 15.76 -7.71 -4.96
CA TYR A 46 16.36 -8.57 -5.97
C TYR A 46 17.85 -8.25 -6.16
N THR A 47 18.19 -6.96 -6.23
CA THR A 47 19.58 -6.51 -6.40
C THR A 47 20.44 -6.79 -5.16
N GLU A 48 19.92 -6.53 -3.96
CA GLU A 48 20.63 -6.71 -2.69
C GLU A 48 20.79 -8.20 -2.32
N LYS A 49 19.81 -9.03 -2.63
CA LYS A 49 19.83 -10.49 -2.39
C LYS A 49 20.45 -11.28 -3.54
N LYS A 50 21.08 -10.62 -4.52
CA LYS A 50 21.75 -11.25 -5.68
C LYS A 50 20.85 -12.24 -6.44
N GLY A 51 19.55 -11.94 -6.53
CA GLY A 51 18.59 -12.79 -7.22
C GLY A 51 18.17 -14.08 -6.50
N ASP A 52 18.21 -14.12 -5.16
CA ASP A 52 17.62 -15.21 -4.38
C ASP A 52 16.09 -15.33 -4.61
N PHE A 53 15.70 -16.25 -5.51
CA PHE A 53 14.31 -16.49 -5.87
C PHE A 53 13.46 -17.03 -4.70
N GLY A 54 14.06 -17.74 -3.74
CA GLY A 54 13.34 -18.24 -2.57
C GLY A 54 12.90 -17.09 -1.67
N PHE A 55 13.82 -16.15 -1.41
CA PHE A 55 13.51 -14.92 -0.68
C PHE A 55 12.47 -14.06 -1.43
N MET A 56 12.62 -13.91 -2.75
CA MET A 56 11.69 -13.12 -3.56
C MET A 56 10.29 -13.73 -3.61
N MET A 57 10.17 -15.07 -3.62
CA MET A 57 8.89 -15.78 -3.54
C MET A 57 8.18 -15.50 -2.22
N LEU A 58 8.90 -15.61 -1.09
CA LEU A 58 8.35 -15.31 0.25
C LEU A 58 7.90 -13.84 0.35
N TYR A 59 8.73 -12.91 -0.12
CA TYR A 59 8.35 -11.49 -0.16
C TYR A 59 7.09 -11.25 -1.00
N THR A 60 7.02 -11.85 -2.19
CA THR A 60 5.87 -11.69 -3.10
C THR A 60 4.60 -12.30 -2.50
N GLN A 61 4.69 -13.46 -1.84
CA GLN A 61 3.58 -14.05 -1.10
C GLN A 61 3.12 -13.15 0.04
N GLY A 62 4.05 -12.62 0.85
CA GLY A 62 3.72 -11.68 1.93
C GLY A 62 3.05 -10.40 1.40
N ALA A 63 3.53 -9.86 0.28
CA ALA A 63 2.93 -8.71 -0.37
C ALA A 63 1.51 -9.02 -0.89
N LEU A 64 1.32 -10.18 -1.53
CA LEU A 64 0.02 -10.62 -2.04
C LEU A 64 -1.01 -10.73 -0.91
N TRP A 65 -0.65 -11.39 0.19
CA TRP A 65 -1.53 -11.52 1.34
C TRP A 65 -1.77 -10.18 2.06
N GLY A 66 -0.79 -9.28 2.06
CA GLY A 66 -0.91 -7.91 2.58
C GLY A 66 -1.89 -7.01 1.79
N ILE A 67 -2.24 -7.38 0.55
CA ILE A 67 -3.28 -6.68 -0.21
C ILE A 67 -4.67 -6.90 0.42
N ILE A 68 -4.95 -8.05 1.04
CA ILE A 68 -6.28 -8.37 1.59
C ILE A 68 -6.69 -7.38 2.69
N PRO A 69 -5.89 -7.11 3.74
CA PRO A 69 -6.20 -6.06 4.71
C PRO A 69 -6.37 -4.68 4.06
N SER A 70 -5.58 -4.39 3.01
CA SER A 70 -5.63 -3.11 2.30
C SER A 70 -6.94 -2.94 1.51
N ILE A 71 -7.46 -4.02 0.90
CA ILE A 71 -8.80 -4.03 0.28
C ILE A 71 -9.86 -3.75 1.34
N ALA A 72 -9.78 -4.41 2.50
CA ALA A 72 -10.72 -4.20 3.59
C ALA A 72 -10.72 -2.74 4.09
N PHE A 73 -9.55 -2.12 4.21
CA PHE A 73 -9.40 -0.70 4.54
C PHE A 73 -10.21 0.20 3.58
N TYR A 74 -10.03 0.02 2.27
CA TYR A 74 -10.69 0.86 1.26
C TYR A 74 -12.19 0.57 1.15
N LEU A 75 -12.63 -0.67 1.38
CA LEU A 75 -14.05 -1.00 1.48
C LEU A 75 -14.71 -0.28 2.67
N THR A 76 -14.08 -0.30 3.84
CA THR A 76 -14.55 0.46 5.01
C THR A 76 -14.55 1.96 4.74
N ALA A 77 -13.51 2.47 4.08
CA ALA A 77 -13.43 3.89 3.75
C ALA A 77 -14.56 4.32 2.80
N LEU A 78 -14.79 3.53 1.74
CA LEU A 78 -15.87 3.75 0.77
C LEU A 78 -17.24 3.73 1.46
N PHE A 79 -17.48 2.73 2.32
CA PHE A 79 -18.71 2.64 3.10
C PHE A 79 -18.90 3.86 4.02
N CYS A 80 -17.89 4.24 4.80
CA CYS A 80 -17.97 5.39 5.69
C CYS A 80 -18.17 6.71 4.93
N PHE A 81 -17.47 6.92 3.81
CA PHE A 81 -17.68 8.10 2.96
C PHE A 81 -19.07 8.14 2.33
N SER A 82 -19.62 6.99 1.92
CA SER A 82 -21.01 6.91 1.42
C SER A 82 -22.08 7.28 2.48
N ARG A 83 -21.69 7.28 3.75
CA ARG A 83 -22.53 7.70 4.89
C ARG A 83 -22.25 9.14 5.35
N HIS A 84 -21.45 9.90 4.60
CA HIS A 84 -21.05 11.27 4.93
C HIS A 84 -20.38 11.40 6.31
N LEU A 85 -19.69 10.36 6.78
CA LEU A 85 -18.94 10.43 8.04
C LEU A 85 -17.71 11.34 7.90
N SER A 86 -17.27 11.92 9.03
CA SER A 86 -16.10 12.79 9.06
C SER A 86 -14.81 12.01 8.80
N LEU A 87 -13.82 12.68 8.20
CA LEU A 87 -12.53 12.05 7.86
C LEU A 87 -11.85 11.34 9.05
N PRO A 88 -11.82 11.90 10.29
CA PRO A 88 -11.24 11.20 11.42
C PRO A 88 -11.94 9.85 11.69
N VAL A 89 -13.27 9.81 11.63
CA VAL A 89 -14.04 8.57 11.86
C VAL A 89 -13.77 7.55 10.76
N VAL A 90 -13.73 7.99 9.50
CA VAL A 90 -13.40 7.14 8.36
C VAL A 90 -12.02 6.49 8.55
N LEU A 91 -11.01 7.30 8.87
CA LEU A 91 -9.64 6.80 9.05
C LEU A 91 -9.55 5.85 10.25
N SER A 92 -10.12 6.21 11.40
CA SER A 92 -10.11 5.35 12.59
C SER A 92 -10.77 4.01 12.32
N ALA A 93 -11.93 3.97 11.66
CA ALA A 93 -12.63 2.74 11.33
C ALA A 93 -11.84 1.89 10.32
N SER A 94 -11.35 2.49 9.23
CA SER A 94 -10.58 1.79 8.20
C SER A 94 -9.27 1.22 8.74
N PHE A 95 -8.53 1.98 9.56
CA PHE A 95 -7.31 1.47 10.20
C PHE A 95 -7.59 0.38 11.24
N ALA A 96 -8.69 0.46 11.98
CA ALA A 96 -9.08 -0.60 12.91
C ALA A 96 -9.35 -1.92 12.16
N VAL A 97 -10.12 -1.86 11.06
CA VAL A 97 -10.40 -3.02 10.22
C VAL A 97 -9.12 -3.58 9.59
N TRP A 98 -8.26 -2.70 9.07
CA TRP A 98 -6.96 -3.10 8.51
C TRP A 98 -6.09 -3.79 9.56
N PHE A 99 -6.00 -3.25 10.77
CA PHE A 99 -5.18 -3.79 11.85
C PHE A 99 -5.66 -5.18 12.27
N VAL A 100 -6.97 -5.39 12.40
CA VAL A 100 -7.55 -6.72 12.65
C VAL A 100 -7.19 -7.68 11.51
N GLY A 101 -7.30 -7.25 10.26
CA GLY A 101 -6.88 -8.05 9.10
C GLY A 101 -5.39 -8.40 9.13
N ALA A 102 -4.53 -7.44 9.51
CA ALA A 102 -3.10 -7.63 9.63
C ALA A 102 -2.73 -8.62 10.76
N LEU A 103 -3.45 -8.59 11.89
CA LEU A 103 -3.27 -9.55 12.98
C LEU A 103 -3.67 -10.97 12.57
N ILE A 104 -4.79 -11.12 11.85
CA ILE A 104 -5.23 -12.41 11.32
C ILE A 104 -4.18 -12.97 10.35
N HIS A 105 -3.68 -12.10 9.45
CA HIS A 105 -2.63 -12.44 8.52
C HIS A 105 -1.34 -12.90 9.21
N GLN A 106 -0.88 -12.15 10.22
CA GLN A 106 0.34 -12.51 10.96
C GLN A 106 0.20 -13.85 11.69
N ARG A 107 -1.00 -14.22 12.15
CA ARG A 107 -1.27 -15.51 12.78
C ARG A 107 -1.44 -16.68 11.81
N LEU A 108 -1.63 -16.43 10.51
CA LEU A 108 -1.78 -17.46 9.48
C LEU A 108 -0.45 -17.82 8.81
N LEU A 109 0.52 -16.89 8.80
CA LEU A 109 1.85 -17.07 8.20
C LEU A 109 2.95 -17.42 9.21
N HIS A 110 2.65 -17.44 10.50
CA HIS A 110 3.49 -17.95 11.60
C HIS A 110 2.81 -19.14 12.27
#